data_AF-A0A1C6UXA1-F1
#
_entry.id   AF-A0A1C6UXA1-F1
#
_cell.length_a   1.000
_cell.length_b   1.000
_cell.length_c   1.000
_cell.angle_alpha   90.00
_cell.angle_beta   90.00
_cell.angle_gamma   90.00
#
_symmetry.space_group_name_H-M   'P 1'
#
loop_
_entity.id
_entity.type
_entity.pdbx_description
1 polymer ?
#
loop_
_entity_poly.entity_id
_entity_poly.type
_entity_poly.pdbx_seq_one_letter_code
_entity_poly.pdbx_strand_id
1 'polypeptide(L)'
;MPEPTWTVVVPVKRLGVAKSRLRGALPGVPHEELALALAADTVGAVRACPAVARVLVVTDDPRVAAQATAAGAEVAPDPAAGLNAAFRHGAAVAGPRAPVAGLTADLPALRPAELAAALRAVPSAGVRGFVADAPGSGTVLLAAPPGVPLAPRFGPGSAAAHAASGALPLAGGWPTLRRDVDTAADLAAAARFGAGPRTAALLARAGDDVGYGAGMQGTVATYDASTRSGVLLLDDGTELAFPARAFDASGLRLLRLGQRVRIERDAAGEVVRVTLPTMA
;
A
#
# COMPACT_ATOMS: atom_id res chain seq x y z
N MET A 1 6.74 31.65 -4.66
CA MET A 1 6.74 30.59 -3.63
C MET A 1 8.14 30.49 -3.04
N PRO A 2 8.33 30.23 -1.74
CA PRO A 2 9.68 30.01 -1.20
C PRO A 2 10.35 28.83 -1.92
N GLU A 3 11.68 28.90 -2.06
CA GLU A 3 12.46 27.85 -2.71
C GLU A 3 12.35 26.51 -1.96
N PRO A 4 12.39 25.37 -2.66
CA PRO A 4 12.41 24.06 -2.01
C PRO A 4 13.70 23.92 -1.19
N THR A 5 13.59 23.47 0.05
CA THR A 5 14.75 23.35 0.96
C THR A 5 14.89 21.97 1.59
N TRP A 6 13.80 21.19 1.68
CA TRP A 6 13.80 19.95 2.44
C TRP A 6 14.49 18.81 1.69
N THR A 7 15.30 18.04 2.41
CA THR A 7 15.68 16.69 2.00
C THR A 7 14.76 15.68 2.67
N VAL A 8 14.05 14.85 1.89
CA VAL A 8 13.20 13.79 2.42
C VAL A 8 13.90 12.45 2.29
N VAL A 9 14.10 11.78 3.42
CA VAL A 9 14.69 10.45 3.54
C VAL A 9 13.57 9.42 3.58
N VAL A 10 13.60 8.45 2.66
CA VAL A 10 12.60 7.37 2.55
C VAL A 10 13.32 6.02 2.63
N PRO A 11 13.41 5.38 3.80
CA PRO A 11 13.97 4.05 3.94
C PRO A 11 13.04 3.00 3.34
N VAL A 12 13.60 2.12 2.51
CA VAL A 12 12.87 1.00 1.91
C VAL A 12 13.67 -0.27 2.15
N LYS A 13 13.15 -1.14 3.02
CA LYS A 13 13.72 -2.47 3.25
C LYS A 13 13.57 -3.35 2.00
N ARG A 14 14.38 -4.41 1.91
CA ARG A 14 14.23 -5.45 0.89
C ARG A 14 12.80 -5.97 0.82
N LEU A 15 12.27 -6.04 -0.40
CA LEU A 15 10.84 -6.22 -0.66
C LEU A 15 10.26 -7.51 -0.06
N GLY A 16 11.04 -8.60 -0.02
CA GLY A 16 10.60 -9.89 0.52
C GLY A 16 10.40 -9.92 2.05
N VAL A 17 11.01 -8.97 2.78
CA VAL A 17 10.95 -8.87 4.25
C VAL A 17 9.98 -7.78 4.71
N ALA A 18 9.69 -6.79 3.86
CA ALA A 18 8.77 -5.71 4.18
C ALA A 18 7.33 -6.23 4.32
N LYS A 19 6.51 -5.61 5.20
CA LYS A 19 5.04 -5.70 5.25
C LYS A 19 4.44 -7.10 5.03
N SER A 20 4.93 -8.12 5.73
CA SER A 20 4.44 -9.50 5.59
C SER A 20 2.91 -9.64 5.73
N ARG A 21 2.27 -8.71 6.44
CA ARG A 21 0.81 -8.58 6.60
C ARG A 21 0.05 -8.27 5.31
N LEU A 22 0.73 -7.82 4.25
CA LEU A 22 0.15 -7.58 2.92
C LEU A 22 0.23 -8.79 1.97
N ARG A 23 0.82 -9.91 2.40
CA ARG A 23 0.84 -11.13 1.59
C ARG A 23 -0.59 -11.60 1.32
N GLY A 24 -0.96 -11.68 0.04
CA GLY A 24 -2.31 -12.04 -0.38
C GLY A 24 -3.33 -10.90 -0.25
N ALA A 25 -2.92 -9.67 0.05
CA ALA A 25 -3.82 -8.52 0.10
C ALA A 25 -4.45 -8.21 -1.27
N LEU A 26 -3.74 -8.53 -2.35
CA LEU A 26 -4.25 -8.49 -3.73
C LEU A 26 -4.09 -9.88 -4.34
N PRO A 27 -5.19 -10.56 -4.73
CA PRO A 27 -5.13 -11.81 -5.47
C PRO A 27 -4.29 -11.65 -6.75
N GLY A 28 -3.50 -12.67 -7.10
CA GLY A 28 -2.68 -12.67 -8.32
C GLY A 28 -1.46 -11.73 -8.31
N VAL A 29 -1.32 -10.86 -7.30
CA VAL A 29 -0.22 -9.89 -7.21
C VAL A 29 0.82 -10.36 -6.20
N PRO A 30 2.08 -10.58 -6.61
CA PRO A 30 3.18 -10.85 -5.69
C PRO A 30 3.34 -9.73 -4.66
N HIS A 31 3.52 -10.12 -3.40
CA HIS A 31 3.72 -9.19 -2.27
C HIS A 31 4.82 -8.15 -2.53
N GLU A 32 5.91 -8.57 -3.16
CA GLU A 32 7.04 -7.71 -3.47
C GLU A 32 6.71 -6.65 -4.52
N GLU A 33 5.83 -6.99 -5.48
CA GLU A 33 5.36 -6.07 -6.52
C GLU A 33 4.47 -4.98 -5.90
N LEU A 34 3.58 -5.37 -4.97
CA LEU A 34 2.80 -4.41 -4.19
C LEU A 34 3.71 -3.53 -3.33
N ALA A 35 4.64 -4.11 -2.56
CA ALA A 35 5.55 -3.33 -1.72
C ALA A 35 6.37 -2.32 -2.54
N LEU A 36 6.81 -2.70 -3.74
CA LEU A 36 7.53 -1.83 -4.67
C LEU A 36 6.64 -0.71 -5.22
N ALA A 37 5.40 -1.01 -5.59
CA ALA A 37 4.43 -0.02 -6.05
C ALA A 37 4.12 1.03 -4.97
N LEU A 38 3.89 0.60 -3.72
CA LEU A 38 3.66 1.49 -2.59
C LEU A 38 4.83 2.46 -2.38
N ALA A 39 6.06 1.94 -2.39
CA ALA A 39 7.27 2.74 -2.24
C ALA A 39 7.47 3.71 -3.40
N ALA A 40 7.27 3.26 -4.63
CA ALA A 40 7.45 4.07 -5.81
C ALA A 40 6.40 5.19 -5.93
N ASP A 41 5.14 4.94 -5.59
CA ASP A 41 4.12 5.98 -5.55
C ASP A 41 4.39 7.00 -4.43
N THR A 42 4.85 6.53 -3.26
CA THR A 42 5.29 7.41 -2.18
C THR A 42 6.44 8.32 -2.64
N VAL A 43 7.51 7.74 -3.21
CA VAL A 43 8.66 8.51 -3.74
C VAL A 43 8.22 9.48 -4.83
N GLY A 44 7.34 9.06 -5.74
CA GLY A 44 6.78 9.93 -6.78
C GLY A 44 6.06 11.14 -6.20
N ALA A 45 5.22 10.95 -5.18
CA ALA A 45 4.55 12.04 -4.49
C ALA A 45 5.52 12.99 -3.75
N VAL A 46 6.57 12.43 -3.13
CA VAL A 46 7.63 13.24 -2.49
C VAL A 46 8.38 14.07 -3.53
N ARG A 47 8.73 13.49 -4.69
CA ARG A 47 9.40 14.21 -5.79
C ARG A 47 8.55 15.34 -6.37
N ALA A 48 7.23 15.16 -6.42
CA ALA A 48 6.29 16.19 -6.88
C ALA A 48 6.00 17.26 -5.83
N CYS A 49 6.54 17.15 -4.61
CA CYS A 49 6.27 18.09 -3.52
C CYS A 49 7.10 19.37 -3.69
N PRO A 50 6.47 20.56 -3.78
CA PRO A 50 7.19 21.81 -4.05
C PRO A 50 8.08 22.29 -2.90
N ALA A 51 7.97 21.71 -1.70
CA ALA A 51 8.84 22.03 -0.57
C ALA A 51 10.13 21.19 -0.55
N VAL A 52 10.20 20.15 -1.37
CA VAL A 52 11.27 19.14 -1.35
C VAL A 52 12.30 19.44 -2.42
N ALA A 53 13.54 19.67 -2.00
CA ALA A 53 14.68 19.88 -2.89
C ALA A 53 15.32 18.55 -3.30
N ARG A 54 15.43 17.61 -2.34
CA ARG A 54 16.11 16.32 -2.52
C ARG A 54 15.26 15.20 -1.95
N VAL A 55 15.31 14.06 -2.62
CA VAL A 55 14.72 12.81 -2.11
C VAL A 55 15.82 11.78 -2.07
N LEU A 56 16.02 11.21 -0.90
CA LEU A 56 17.04 10.21 -0.64
C LEU A 56 16.35 8.92 -0.22
N VAL A 57 16.43 7.91 -1.09
CA VAL A 57 15.92 6.57 -0.81
C VAL A 57 17.06 5.75 -0.21
N VAL A 58 16.85 5.22 1.01
CA VAL A 58 17.84 4.37 1.68
C VAL A 58 17.44 2.92 1.49
N THR A 59 18.19 2.17 0.68
CA THR A 59 17.85 0.79 0.31
C THR A 59 19.04 0.00 -0.21
N ASP A 60 19.03 -1.31 0.03
CA ASP A 60 19.91 -2.29 -0.62
C ASP A 60 19.16 -3.17 -1.65
N ASP A 61 17.88 -2.87 -1.92
CA ASP A 61 17.10 -3.61 -2.91
C ASP A 61 17.33 -3.03 -4.32
N PRO A 62 17.91 -3.79 -5.26
CA PRO A 62 18.26 -3.26 -6.58
C PRO A 62 17.03 -2.81 -7.38
N ARG A 63 15.86 -3.43 -7.16
CA ARG A 63 14.62 -3.03 -7.85
C ARG A 63 14.13 -1.68 -7.35
N VAL A 64 14.20 -1.46 -6.03
CA VAL A 64 13.85 -0.18 -5.41
C VAL A 64 14.83 0.90 -5.84
N ALA A 65 16.14 0.63 -5.79
CA ALA A 65 17.18 1.57 -6.22
C ALA A 65 16.97 2.02 -7.67
N ALA A 66 16.76 1.07 -8.59
CA ALA A 66 16.52 1.38 -10.00
C ALA A 66 15.27 2.26 -10.20
N GLN A 67 14.16 1.97 -9.51
CA GLN A 67 12.94 2.77 -9.60
C GLN A 67 13.08 4.16 -8.98
N ALA A 68 13.77 4.27 -7.85
CA ALA A 68 14.05 5.54 -7.19
C ALA A 68 14.90 6.45 -8.09
N THR A 69 15.98 5.92 -8.67
CA THR A 69 16.82 6.65 -9.61
C THR A 69 16.04 7.08 -10.87
N ALA A 70 15.23 6.19 -11.43
CA ALA A 70 14.37 6.53 -12.58
C ALA A 70 13.34 7.63 -12.26
N ALA A 71 12.90 7.73 -11.00
CA ALA A 71 12.03 8.81 -10.52
C ALA A 71 12.80 10.11 -10.16
N GLY A 72 14.12 10.14 -10.36
CA GLY A 72 14.97 11.30 -10.02
C GLY A 72 15.31 11.43 -8.55
N ALA A 73 15.14 10.37 -7.75
CA ALA A 73 15.61 10.32 -6.37
C ALA A 73 17.07 9.86 -6.29
N GLU A 74 17.78 10.34 -5.27
CA GLU A 74 19.10 9.85 -4.89
C GLU A 74 18.95 8.54 -4.10
N VAL A 75 19.93 7.65 -4.20
CA VAL A 75 19.94 6.36 -3.50
C VAL A 75 21.17 6.27 -2.60
N ALA A 76 20.96 5.85 -1.36
CA ALA A 76 22.02 5.51 -0.41
C ALA A 76 21.86 4.06 0.07
N PRO A 77 22.98 3.37 0.38
CA PRO A 77 22.93 1.99 0.88
C PRO A 77 22.24 1.89 2.25
N ASP A 78 21.54 0.78 2.50
CA ASP A 78 20.95 0.52 3.81
C ASP A 78 22.05 0.02 4.77
N PRO A 79 22.26 0.66 5.95
CA PRO A 79 23.24 0.17 6.92
C PRO A 79 22.88 -1.20 7.55
N ALA A 80 21.72 -1.79 7.21
CA ALA A 80 21.23 -3.08 7.70
C ALA A 80 21.10 -3.18 9.24
N ALA A 81 21.03 -2.04 9.93
CA ALA A 81 20.95 -1.92 11.38
C ALA A 81 19.54 -1.48 11.88
N GLY A 82 18.52 -1.74 11.06
CA GLY A 82 17.12 -1.44 11.36
C GLY A 82 16.65 -0.05 10.91
N LEU A 83 15.34 0.19 11.03
CA LEU A 83 14.66 1.35 10.43
C LEU A 83 15.22 2.69 10.91
N ASN A 84 15.42 2.84 12.22
CA ASN A 84 15.98 4.07 12.80
C ASN A 84 17.45 4.29 12.40
N ALA A 85 18.20 3.24 12.10
CA ALA A 85 19.56 3.38 11.58
C ALA A 85 19.55 3.87 10.13
N ALA A 86 18.64 3.35 9.29
CA ALA A 86 18.46 3.83 7.92
C ALA A 86 18.06 5.30 7.86
N PHE A 87 17.12 5.75 8.71
CA PHE A 87 16.79 7.18 8.82
C PHE A 87 17.99 8.04 9.27
N ARG A 88 18.77 7.59 10.26
CA ARG A 88 19.98 8.29 10.70
C ARG A 88 21.03 8.37 9.59
N HIS A 89 21.23 7.28 8.85
CA HIS A 89 22.17 7.24 7.72
C HIS A 89 21.75 8.22 6.63
N GLY A 90 20.49 8.18 6.21
CA GLY A 90 19.98 9.12 5.21
C GLY A 90 20.06 10.58 5.66
N ALA A 91 19.78 10.87 6.94
CA ALA A 91 19.93 12.23 7.48
C ALA A 91 21.41 12.69 7.50
N ALA A 92 22.35 11.78 7.77
CA ALA A 92 23.77 12.10 7.68
C ALA A 92 24.21 12.41 6.23
N VAL A 93 23.71 11.65 5.24
CA VAL A 93 23.95 11.89 3.81
C VAL A 93 23.31 13.20 3.33
N ALA A 94 22.15 13.58 3.88
CA ALA A 94 21.51 14.87 3.59
C ALA A 94 22.37 16.05 4.04
N GLY A 95 23.13 15.88 5.12
CA GLY A 95 24.07 16.86 5.67
C GLY A 95 23.55 17.51 6.97
N PRO A 96 24.44 17.87 7.91
CA PRO A 96 24.08 18.24 9.28
C PRO A 96 23.35 19.58 9.42
N ARG A 97 23.39 20.42 8.38
CA ARG A 97 22.73 21.74 8.36
C ARG A 97 21.50 21.78 7.45
N ALA A 98 21.20 20.71 6.73
CA ALA A 98 20.03 20.66 5.86
C ALA A 98 18.76 20.41 6.69
N PRO A 99 17.62 21.05 6.37
CA PRO A 99 16.34 20.62 6.90
C PRO A 99 16.02 19.24 6.32
N VAL A 100 15.73 18.28 7.20
CA VAL A 100 15.57 16.88 6.84
C VAL A 100 14.27 16.31 7.39
N ALA A 101 13.57 15.54 6.58
CA ALA A 101 12.41 14.79 7.03
C ALA A 101 12.56 13.30 6.73
N GLY A 102 12.28 12.44 7.70
CA GLY A 102 12.07 11.01 7.51
C GLY A 102 10.60 10.74 7.22
N LEU A 103 10.32 10.06 6.10
CA LEU A 103 8.99 9.63 5.70
C LEU A 103 8.97 8.10 5.52
N THR A 104 7.89 7.44 5.94
CA THR A 104 7.67 6.02 5.62
C THR A 104 7.43 5.82 4.12
N ALA A 105 7.63 4.59 3.62
CA ALA A 105 7.62 4.29 2.19
C ALA A 105 6.31 3.64 1.71
N ASP A 106 5.20 3.94 2.36
CA ASP A 106 3.98 3.15 2.29
C ASP A 106 2.71 3.97 2.26
N LEU A 107 2.83 5.16 1.68
CA LEU A 107 1.78 6.16 1.53
C LEU A 107 1.38 6.26 0.05
N PRO A 108 0.76 5.22 -0.55
CA PRO A 108 0.50 5.19 -1.99
C PRO A 108 -0.46 6.28 -2.45
N ALA A 109 -1.29 6.82 -1.56
CA ALA A 109 -2.24 7.89 -1.86
C ALA A 109 -1.70 9.29 -1.52
N LEU A 110 -0.43 9.41 -1.11
CA LEU A 110 0.16 10.66 -0.64
C LEU A 110 -0.02 11.80 -1.65
N ARG A 111 -0.66 12.88 -1.21
CA ARG A 111 -0.78 14.10 -1.99
C ARG A 111 0.43 15.01 -1.74
N PRO A 112 1.14 15.48 -2.80
CA PRO A 112 2.29 16.37 -2.64
C PRO A 112 1.96 17.65 -1.87
N ALA A 113 0.75 18.19 -2.03
CA ALA A 113 0.29 19.38 -1.33
C ALA A 113 0.15 19.17 0.19
N GLU A 114 -0.26 17.97 0.63
CA GLU A 114 -0.36 17.63 2.06
C GLU A 114 1.03 17.50 2.69
N LEU A 115 1.97 16.84 2.01
CA LEU A 115 3.37 16.81 2.45
C LEU A 115 3.96 18.23 2.55
N ALA A 116 3.73 19.07 1.54
CA ALA A 116 4.22 20.44 1.53
C ALA A 116 3.65 21.26 2.69
N ALA A 117 2.37 21.08 3.01
CA ALA A 117 1.72 21.73 4.14
C ALA A 117 2.29 21.25 5.48
N ALA A 118 2.53 19.94 5.64
CA ALA A 118 3.13 19.37 6.84
C ALA A 118 4.58 19.88 7.06
N LEU A 119 5.41 19.91 6.01
CA LEU A 119 6.78 20.42 6.11
C LEU A 119 6.82 21.91 6.45
N ARG A 120 5.88 22.71 5.93
CA ARG A 120 5.75 24.14 6.29
C ARG A 120 5.24 24.37 7.71
N ALA A 121 4.53 23.40 8.29
CA ALA A 121 4.04 23.49 9.66
C ALA A 121 5.15 23.24 10.71
N VAL A 122 6.33 22.76 10.30
CA VAL A 122 7.47 22.59 11.20
C VAL A 122 7.94 23.95 11.71
N PRO A 123 8.00 24.18 13.04
CA PRO A 123 8.42 25.47 13.58
C PRO A 123 9.86 25.82 13.20
N SER A 124 10.09 27.09 12.86
CA SER A 124 11.44 27.62 12.59
C SER A 124 12.32 27.70 13.84
N ALA A 125 11.74 27.62 15.04
CA ALA A 125 12.42 27.75 16.34
C ALA A 125 13.30 26.54 16.73
N GLY A 126 13.77 25.74 15.77
CA GLY A 126 14.67 24.62 16.05
C GLY A 126 14.01 23.40 16.71
N VAL A 127 12.69 23.27 16.60
CA VAL A 127 11.95 22.15 17.19
C VAL A 127 11.51 21.18 16.09
N ARG A 128 11.74 19.88 16.31
CA ARG A 128 11.26 18.83 15.38
C ARG A 128 9.73 18.78 15.36
N GLY A 129 9.15 18.45 14.22
CA GLY A 129 7.73 18.17 14.07
C GLY A 129 7.49 16.72 13.63
N PHE A 130 6.39 16.10 14.05
CA PHE A 130 6.00 14.79 13.54
C PHE A 130 4.52 14.71 13.17
N VAL A 131 4.19 13.86 12.21
CA VAL A 131 2.80 13.51 11.84
C VAL A 131 2.56 12.07 12.23
N ALA A 132 1.56 11.84 13.08
CA ALA A 132 1.13 10.50 13.44
C ALA A 132 0.40 9.82 12.26
N ASP A 133 0.42 8.49 12.22
CA ASP A 133 -0.43 7.70 11.34
C ASP A 133 -1.93 7.94 11.61
N ALA A 134 -2.80 7.34 10.81
CA ALA A 134 -4.24 7.52 10.96
C ALA A 134 -4.80 6.96 12.28
N PRO A 135 -4.35 5.79 12.79
CA PRO A 135 -4.70 5.33 14.14
C PRO A 135 -4.15 6.21 15.28
N GLY A 136 -3.10 7.00 15.02
CA GLY A 136 -2.47 7.92 15.97
C GLY A 136 -1.34 7.31 16.82
N SER A 137 -1.00 6.04 16.61
CA SER A 137 0.00 5.32 17.42
C SER A 137 1.41 5.33 16.81
N GLY A 138 1.47 5.29 15.48
CA GLY A 138 2.69 5.31 14.68
C GLY A 138 3.04 6.72 14.19
N THR A 139 4.12 6.82 13.42
CA THR A 139 4.59 8.07 12.83
C THR A 139 4.88 7.82 11.36
N VAL A 140 4.27 8.63 10.50
CA VAL A 140 4.48 8.58 9.03
C VAL A 140 5.54 9.58 8.59
N LEU A 141 5.65 10.73 9.30
CA LEU A 141 6.60 11.79 9.02
C LEU A 141 7.24 12.28 10.31
N LEU A 142 8.56 12.44 10.31
CA LEU A 142 9.32 13.17 11.33
C LEU A 142 10.22 14.17 10.61
N ALA A 143 10.14 15.45 10.96
CA ALA A 143 10.87 16.52 10.30
C ALA A 143 11.70 17.32 11.31
N ALA A 144 12.94 17.61 10.94
CA ALA A 144 13.88 18.38 11.73
C ALA A 144 14.32 19.63 10.95
N PRO A 145 14.18 20.84 11.53
CA PRO A 145 14.67 22.07 10.91
C PRO A 145 16.20 22.09 10.85
N PRO A 146 16.81 23.06 10.13
CA PRO A 146 18.26 23.14 9.95
C PRO A 146 19.05 23.08 11.26
N GLY A 147 20.12 22.29 11.30
CA GLY A 147 21.00 22.16 12.47
C GLY A 147 20.45 21.31 13.62
N VAL A 148 19.24 20.76 13.49
CA VAL A 148 18.63 19.89 14.48
C VAL A 148 18.76 18.43 14.04
N PRO A 149 19.32 17.52 14.86
CA PRO A 149 19.38 16.10 14.53
C PRO A 149 17.97 15.51 14.41
N LEU A 150 17.75 14.66 13.38
CA LEU A 150 16.46 14.00 13.16
C LEU A 150 16.01 13.16 14.36
N ALA A 151 16.94 12.46 15.02
CA ALA A 151 16.69 11.62 16.21
C ALA A 151 15.46 10.67 16.09
N PRO A 152 15.43 9.79 15.06
CA PRO A 152 14.27 8.96 14.76
C PRO A 152 14.01 7.88 15.82
N ARG A 153 12.73 7.67 16.14
CA ARG A 153 12.20 6.65 17.06
C ARG A 153 10.99 5.93 16.46
N PHE A 154 11.04 5.61 15.15
CA PHE A 154 10.02 4.85 14.45
C PHE A 154 9.90 3.41 14.96
N GLY A 155 8.69 2.86 14.90
CA GLY A 155 8.32 1.55 15.42
C GLY A 155 6.98 1.60 16.16
N PRO A 156 6.58 0.51 16.84
CA PRO A 156 5.38 0.49 17.67
C PRO A 156 5.38 1.63 18.70
N GLY A 157 4.30 2.42 18.76
CA GLY A 157 4.17 3.55 19.69
C GLY A 157 5.07 4.74 19.36
N SER A 158 5.55 4.88 18.12
CA SER A 158 6.50 5.93 17.75
C SER A 158 5.94 7.34 17.90
N ALA A 159 4.62 7.55 17.81
CA ALA A 159 4.03 8.87 18.06
C ALA A 159 4.35 9.35 19.48
N ALA A 160 4.11 8.51 20.48
CA ALA A 160 4.43 8.80 21.88
C ALA A 160 5.95 8.94 22.09
N ALA A 161 6.75 8.07 21.46
CA ALA A 161 8.21 8.14 21.56
C ALA A 161 8.79 9.44 20.97
N HIS A 162 8.26 9.93 19.84
CA HIS A 162 8.66 11.21 19.25
C HIS A 162 8.22 12.38 20.12
N ALA A 163 6.98 12.38 20.63
CA ALA A 163 6.51 13.40 21.57
C ALA A 163 7.40 13.46 22.82
N ALA A 164 7.72 12.32 23.44
CA ALA A 164 8.61 12.23 24.59
C ALA A 164 10.05 12.69 24.28
N SER A 165 10.47 12.65 23.01
CA SER A 165 11.77 13.17 22.56
C SER A 165 11.81 14.70 22.37
N GLY A 166 10.68 15.38 22.59
CA GLY A 166 10.53 16.83 22.37
C GLY A 166 10.10 17.23 20.96
N ALA A 167 9.70 16.29 20.10
CA ALA A 167 9.11 16.62 18.81
C ALA A 167 7.63 17.02 19.00
N LEU A 168 7.20 18.06 18.28
CA LEU A 168 5.83 18.55 18.36
C LEU A 168 4.91 17.81 17.38
N PRO A 169 3.70 17.40 17.80
CA PRO A 169 2.72 16.85 16.88
C PRO A 169 2.26 17.94 15.93
N LEU A 170 2.40 17.70 14.62
CA LEU A 170 1.91 18.58 13.58
C LEU A 170 0.45 18.22 13.30
N ALA A 171 -0.44 19.16 13.63
CA ALA A 171 -1.86 19.03 13.38
C ALA A 171 -2.22 19.69 12.04
N GLY A 172 -2.91 18.93 11.18
CA GLY A 172 -3.39 19.40 9.89
C GLY A 172 -4.26 18.35 9.22
N GLY A 173 -5.18 18.82 8.37
CA GLY A 173 -6.05 17.97 7.56
C GLY A 173 -5.29 17.30 6.42
N TRP A 174 -4.44 16.33 6.75
CA TRP A 174 -3.58 15.60 5.81
C TRP A 174 -3.92 14.11 5.78
N PRO A 175 -5.15 13.72 5.41
CA PRO A 175 -5.62 12.34 5.50
C PRO A 175 -4.80 11.38 4.63
N THR A 176 -4.25 11.84 3.51
CA THR A 176 -3.44 10.97 2.62
C THR A 176 -2.01 10.82 3.11
N LEU A 177 -1.46 11.84 3.78
CA LEU A 177 -0.17 11.74 4.46
C LEU A 177 -0.23 10.79 5.66
N ARG A 178 -1.36 10.73 6.35
CA ARG A 178 -1.56 9.89 7.54
C ARG A 178 -1.90 8.43 7.23
N ARG A 179 -2.12 8.07 5.96
CA ARG A 179 -2.62 6.75 5.56
C ARG A 179 -1.51 5.86 5.01
N ASP A 180 -0.71 5.31 5.91
CA ASP A 180 0.18 4.20 5.62
C ASP A 180 -0.58 2.90 5.39
N VAL A 181 0.04 2.00 4.63
CA VAL A 181 -0.54 0.73 4.23
C VAL A 181 0.27 -0.42 4.80
N ASP A 182 -0.26 -1.00 5.88
CA ASP A 182 0.26 -2.20 6.55
C ASP A 182 -0.61 -3.44 6.32
N THR A 183 -1.90 -3.25 6.07
CA THR A 183 -2.89 -4.32 5.89
C THR A 183 -3.72 -4.14 4.61
N ALA A 184 -4.45 -5.19 4.21
CA ALA A 184 -5.38 -5.11 3.09
C ALA A 184 -6.49 -4.07 3.33
N ALA A 185 -6.94 -3.90 4.58
CA ALA A 185 -7.92 -2.88 4.94
C ALA A 185 -7.35 -1.46 4.77
N ASP A 186 -6.07 -1.25 5.11
CA ASP A 186 -5.39 0.02 4.89
C ASP A 186 -5.23 0.32 3.40
N LEU A 187 -4.89 -0.70 2.60
CA LEU A 187 -4.79 -0.58 1.15
C LEU A 187 -6.14 -0.16 0.53
N ALA A 188 -7.24 -0.79 0.94
CA ALA A 188 -8.58 -0.43 0.50
C ALA A 188 -8.96 1.00 0.94
N ALA A 189 -8.58 1.41 2.16
CA ALA A 189 -8.79 2.77 2.63
C ALA A 189 -7.96 3.80 1.84
N ALA A 190 -6.71 3.49 1.52
CA ALA A 190 -5.84 4.34 0.70
C ALA A 190 -6.38 4.47 -0.74
N ALA A 191 -6.89 3.39 -1.32
CA ALA A 191 -7.48 3.39 -2.66
C ALA A 191 -8.65 4.39 -2.79
N ARG A 192 -9.46 4.57 -1.73
CA ARG A 192 -10.55 5.57 -1.70
C ARG A 192 -10.08 7.02 -1.82
N PHE A 193 -8.82 7.31 -1.46
CA PHE A 193 -8.23 8.65 -1.64
C PHE A 193 -7.65 8.88 -3.05
N GLY A 194 -7.58 7.83 -3.86
CA GLY A 194 -6.84 7.77 -5.12
C GLY A 194 -5.39 7.37 -4.88
N ALA A 195 -5.07 6.09 -5.08
CA ALA A 195 -3.70 5.62 -5.02
C ALA A 195 -2.89 6.11 -6.24
N GLY A 196 -1.57 6.17 -6.08
CA GLY A 196 -0.64 6.51 -7.14
C GLY A 196 -0.68 5.50 -8.29
N PRO A 197 -0.11 5.86 -9.46
CA PRO A 197 -0.32 5.14 -10.70
C PRO A 197 0.11 3.67 -10.64
N ARG A 198 1.16 3.34 -9.89
CA ARG A 198 1.66 1.96 -9.83
C ARG A 198 0.75 1.09 -8.97
N THR A 199 0.36 1.58 -7.80
CA THR A 199 -0.58 0.88 -6.91
C THR A 199 -1.96 0.79 -7.56
N ALA A 200 -2.43 1.85 -8.23
CA ALA A 200 -3.68 1.85 -8.97
C ALA A 200 -3.69 0.81 -10.10
N ALA A 201 -2.59 0.65 -10.85
CA ALA A 201 -2.47 -0.39 -11.87
C ALA A 201 -2.56 -1.80 -11.29
N LEU A 202 -1.98 -2.05 -10.12
CA LEU A 202 -2.11 -3.35 -9.43
C LEU A 202 -3.53 -3.59 -8.91
N LEU A 203 -4.17 -2.54 -8.38
CA LEU A 203 -5.57 -2.61 -7.94
C LEU A 203 -6.51 -2.90 -9.11
N ALA A 204 -6.28 -2.29 -10.27
CA ALA A 204 -7.03 -2.55 -11.49
C ALA A 204 -6.86 -4.00 -11.95
N ARG A 205 -5.62 -4.50 -12.03
CA ARG A 205 -5.32 -5.90 -12.38
C ARG A 205 -5.97 -6.90 -11.42
N ALA A 206 -5.92 -6.62 -10.11
CA ALA A 206 -6.56 -7.47 -9.11
C ALA A 206 -8.10 -7.39 -9.19
N GLY A 207 -8.65 -6.22 -9.55
CA GLY A 207 -10.07 -6.03 -9.83
C GLY A 207 -10.52 -6.74 -11.11
N ASP A 208 -9.64 -6.82 -12.12
CA ASP A 208 -9.85 -7.57 -13.35
C ASP A 208 -9.76 -9.09 -13.11
N ASP A 209 -8.93 -9.55 -12.16
CA ASP A 209 -8.92 -10.94 -11.68
C ASP A 209 -10.17 -11.29 -10.85
N VAL A 210 -10.83 -10.31 -10.24
CA VAL A 210 -12.18 -10.45 -9.65
C VAL A 210 -13.28 -10.34 -10.73
N GLY A 211 -12.96 -9.75 -11.89
CA GLY A 211 -13.85 -9.61 -13.05
C GLY A 211 -13.81 -10.78 -14.04
N TYR A 212 -12.75 -11.60 -14.02
CA TYR A 212 -12.63 -12.83 -14.79
C TYR A 212 -11.69 -13.80 -14.06
N GLY A 213 -12.20 -14.68 -13.19
CA GLY A 213 -11.51 -15.94 -12.87
C GLY A 213 -10.94 -16.17 -11.46
N ALA A 214 -11.16 -15.30 -10.46
CA ALA A 214 -10.98 -15.67 -9.05
C ALA A 214 -12.18 -16.51 -8.56
N GLY A 215 -12.32 -17.72 -9.13
CA GLY A 215 -13.54 -18.49 -9.01
C GLY A 215 -13.88 -18.87 -7.57
N MET A 216 -15.02 -18.34 -7.13
CA MET A 216 -15.69 -18.63 -5.86
C MET A 216 -16.08 -20.11 -5.84
N GLN A 217 -15.90 -20.80 -4.71
CA GLN A 217 -16.26 -22.21 -4.59
C GLN A 217 -17.57 -22.37 -3.83
N GLY A 218 -18.32 -23.40 -4.22
CA GLY A 218 -19.58 -23.74 -3.60
C GLY A 218 -19.91 -25.22 -3.77
N THR A 219 -20.94 -25.66 -3.06
CA THR A 219 -21.45 -27.02 -3.08
C THR A 219 -22.82 -27.01 -3.74
N VAL A 220 -23.08 -27.93 -4.67
CA VAL A 220 -24.38 -28.02 -5.35
C VAL A 220 -25.46 -28.39 -4.34
N ALA A 221 -26.35 -27.44 -4.06
CA ALA A 221 -27.49 -27.60 -3.16
C ALA A 221 -28.74 -28.08 -3.90
N THR A 222 -28.93 -27.67 -5.16
CA THR A 222 -29.95 -28.21 -6.07
C THR A 222 -29.44 -28.17 -7.52
N TYR A 223 -29.94 -29.09 -8.35
CA TYR A 223 -29.71 -29.08 -9.79
C TYR A 223 -30.89 -29.73 -10.50
N ASP A 224 -31.48 -29.02 -11.46
CA ASP A 224 -32.54 -29.52 -12.33
C ASP A 224 -31.96 -29.80 -13.73
N ALA A 225 -31.94 -31.08 -14.11
CA ALA A 225 -31.39 -31.49 -15.39
C ALA A 225 -32.23 -31.07 -16.61
N SER A 226 -33.53 -30.78 -16.42
CA SER A 226 -34.42 -30.34 -17.50
C SER A 226 -34.20 -28.87 -17.86
N THR A 227 -33.99 -28.03 -16.85
CA THR A 227 -33.74 -26.58 -17.01
C THR A 227 -32.25 -26.24 -17.00
N ARG A 228 -31.37 -27.18 -16.64
CA ARG A 228 -29.92 -27.00 -16.47
C ARG A 228 -29.52 -25.88 -15.52
N SER A 229 -30.39 -25.58 -14.56
CA SER A 229 -30.17 -24.56 -13.53
C SER A 229 -30.18 -25.16 -12.14
N GLY A 230 -29.74 -24.40 -11.14
CA GLY A 230 -29.72 -24.89 -9.77
C GLY A 230 -29.25 -23.84 -8.77
N VAL A 231 -29.04 -24.28 -7.55
CA VAL A 231 -28.56 -23.47 -6.43
C VAL A 231 -27.28 -24.09 -5.88
N LEU A 232 -26.31 -23.23 -5.59
CA LEU A 232 -25.07 -23.54 -4.92
C LEU A 232 -25.11 -22.97 -3.51
N LEU A 233 -24.61 -23.71 -2.55
CA LEU A 233 -24.30 -23.21 -1.22
C LEU A 233 -22.82 -22.81 -1.20
N LEU A 234 -22.55 -21.52 -1.03
CA LEU A 234 -21.20 -20.99 -0.94
C LEU A 234 -20.55 -21.34 0.41
N ASP A 235 -19.22 -21.26 0.48
CA ASP A 235 -18.47 -21.58 1.71
C ASP A 235 -18.80 -20.63 2.89
N ASP A 236 -19.41 -19.46 2.62
CA ASP A 236 -19.92 -18.52 3.63
C ASP A 236 -21.38 -18.79 4.06
N GLY A 237 -22.00 -19.84 3.51
CA GLY A 237 -23.40 -20.22 3.79
C GLY A 237 -24.44 -19.51 2.92
N THR A 238 -24.03 -18.64 1.99
CA THR A 238 -24.95 -17.96 1.07
C THR A 238 -25.46 -18.91 0.00
N GLU A 239 -26.76 -18.90 -0.26
CA GLU A 239 -27.35 -19.57 -1.41
C GLU A 239 -27.20 -18.72 -2.68
N LEU A 240 -26.73 -19.34 -3.76
CA LEU A 240 -26.51 -18.70 -5.04
C LEU A 240 -27.12 -19.51 -6.18
N ALA A 241 -28.12 -18.94 -6.84
CA ALA A 241 -28.68 -19.52 -8.05
C ALA A 241 -27.70 -19.36 -9.24
N PHE A 242 -27.66 -20.36 -10.12
CA PHE A 242 -27.01 -20.26 -11.42
C PHE A 242 -27.99 -20.62 -12.56
N PRO A 243 -27.98 -19.84 -13.66
CA PRO A 243 -28.84 -20.08 -14.80
C PRO A 243 -28.26 -21.13 -15.76
N ALA A 244 -29.08 -21.66 -16.66
CA ALA A 244 -28.69 -22.62 -17.70
C ALA A 244 -27.45 -22.20 -18.49
N ARG A 245 -27.39 -20.92 -18.88
CA ARG A 245 -26.26 -20.32 -19.61
C ARG A 245 -24.90 -20.54 -18.91
N ALA A 246 -24.88 -20.50 -17.58
CA ALA A 246 -23.66 -20.68 -16.82
C ALA A 246 -23.21 -22.14 -16.73
N PHE A 247 -24.18 -23.05 -16.70
CA PHE A 247 -23.91 -24.48 -16.76
C PHE A 247 -23.43 -24.88 -18.16
N ASP A 248 -24.07 -24.41 -19.22
CA ASP A 248 -23.71 -24.75 -20.60
C ASP A 248 -22.30 -24.26 -20.97
N ALA A 249 -21.86 -23.12 -20.42
CA ALA A 249 -20.51 -22.58 -20.59
C ALA A 249 -19.38 -23.44 -19.97
N SER A 250 -19.72 -24.45 -19.15
CA SER A 250 -18.74 -25.29 -18.44
C SER A 250 -18.31 -26.55 -19.20
N GLY A 251 -19.07 -26.96 -20.23
CA GLY A 251 -18.90 -28.27 -20.88
C GLY A 251 -19.32 -29.48 -20.03
N LEU A 252 -19.87 -29.26 -18.84
CA LEU A 252 -20.39 -30.32 -17.97
C LEU A 252 -21.69 -30.91 -18.54
N ARG A 253 -21.90 -32.21 -18.30
CA ARG A 253 -23.13 -32.91 -18.69
C ARG A 253 -24.15 -33.02 -17.56
N LEU A 254 -23.68 -33.02 -16.32
CA LEU A 254 -24.51 -33.18 -15.13
C LEU A 254 -23.79 -32.61 -13.90
N LEU A 255 -24.56 -32.14 -12.92
CA LEU A 255 -24.10 -31.87 -11.55
C LEU A 255 -24.81 -32.81 -10.57
N ARG A 256 -24.08 -33.23 -9.52
CA ARG A 256 -24.62 -34.01 -8.41
C ARG A 256 -24.81 -33.13 -7.20
N LEU A 257 -25.84 -33.41 -6.40
CA LEU A 257 -25.99 -32.82 -5.08
C LEU A 257 -24.73 -33.06 -4.23
N GLY A 258 -24.28 -32.05 -3.49
CA GLY A 258 -23.06 -32.14 -2.68
C GLY A 258 -21.75 -32.02 -3.47
N GLN A 259 -21.82 -31.85 -4.80
CA GLN A 259 -20.62 -31.72 -5.63
C GLN A 259 -19.99 -30.33 -5.45
N ARG A 260 -18.67 -30.32 -5.23
CA ARG A 260 -17.88 -29.08 -5.16
C ARG A 260 -17.64 -28.54 -6.57
N VAL A 261 -17.94 -27.26 -6.75
CA VAL A 261 -17.82 -26.54 -8.02
C VAL A 261 -17.14 -25.19 -7.80
N ARG A 262 -16.61 -24.63 -8.89
CA ARG A 262 -16.06 -23.28 -8.98
C ARG A 262 -17.00 -22.41 -9.83
N ILE A 263 -17.11 -21.14 -9.49
CA ILE A 263 -18.12 -20.22 -9.99
C ILE A 263 -17.43 -18.97 -10.51
N GLU A 264 -17.78 -18.56 -11.71
CA GLU A 264 -17.36 -17.28 -12.30
C GLU A 264 -18.57 -16.36 -12.42
N ARG A 265 -18.37 -15.08 -12.12
CA ARG A 265 -19.38 -14.03 -12.24
C ARG A 265 -18.91 -12.93 -13.16
N ASP A 266 -19.85 -12.26 -13.82
CA ASP A 266 -19.56 -11.05 -14.59
C ASP A 266 -19.53 -9.78 -13.72
N ALA A 267 -19.30 -8.64 -14.36
CA ALA A 267 -19.27 -7.33 -13.71
C ALA A 267 -20.61 -6.90 -13.09
N ALA A 268 -21.73 -7.51 -13.48
CA ALA A 268 -23.05 -7.28 -12.88
C ALA A 268 -23.31 -8.21 -11.67
N GLY A 269 -22.39 -9.14 -11.38
CA GLY A 269 -22.51 -10.11 -10.30
C GLY A 269 -23.29 -11.37 -10.69
N GLU A 270 -23.65 -11.53 -11.96
CA GLU A 270 -24.39 -12.67 -12.48
C GLU A 270 -23.46 -13.87 -12.66
N VAL A 271 -23.93 -15.07 -12.32
CA VAL A 271 -23.16 -16.29 -12.55
C VAL A 271 -23.08 -16.58 -14.04
N VAL A 272 -21.87 -16.66 -14.57
CA VAL A 272 -21.58 -16.89 -16.00
C VAL A 272 -20.93 -18.23 -16.29
N ARG A 273 -20.33 -18.89 -15.29
CA ARG A 273 -19.76 -20.24 -15.46
C ARG A 273 -19.76 -21.05 -14.16
N VAL A 274 -20.02 -22.35 -14.25
CA VAL A 274 -19.90 -23.32 -13.13
C VAL A 274 -19.01 -24.49 -13.53
N THR A 275 -17.79 -24.59 -13.03
CA THR A 275 -16.81 -25.64 -13.41
C THR A 275 -16.44 -26.57 -12.27
N LEU A 276 -15.82 -27.72 -12.57
CA LEU A 276 -15.23 -28.57 -11.54
C LEU A 276 -13.85 -28.04 -11.15
N PRO A 277 -13.45 -28.11 -9.86
CA PRO A 277 -12.14 -27.62 -9.41
C PRO A 277 -10.93 -28.24 -10.12
N THR A 278 -11.10 -29.39 -10.76
CA THR A 278 -10.05 -30.13 -11.49
C THR A 278 -9.99 -29.83 -12.98
N MET A 279 -10.94 -29.07 -13.54
CA MET A 279 -10.92 -28.65 -14.95
C MET A 279 -10.55 -27.16 -15.00
N ALA A 280 -9.27 -26.88 -15.25
CA ALA A 280 -8.76 -25.54 -15.54
C ALA A 280 -8.78 -25.30 -17.06
#